data_AF-A0A2M7IFD4-F1
#
_entry.id   AF-A0A2M7IFD4-F1
#
_cell.length_a   1.000
_cell.length_b   1.000
_cell.length_c   1.000
_cell.angle_alpha   90.00
_cell.angle_beta   90.00
_cell.angle_gamma   90.00
#
_symmetry.space_group_name_H-M   'P 1'
#
loop_
_entity.id
_entity.type
_entity.pdbx_description
1 polymer ?
#
loop_
_entity_poly.entity_id
_entity_poly.type
_entity_poly.pdbx_seq_one_letter_code
_entity_poly.pdbx_strand_id
1 'polypeptide(L)' 'LFLLSEKDNLSLDAIAKELDCNFKTISEHTKKLVNAGLLNKTYRGREVSHSLSPYGRRFITFIMTF' A
#
# COMPACT_ATOMS: atom_id res chain seq x y z
N LEU A 1 0.53 -0.98 -4.84
CA LEU A 1 -0.65 -0.14 -5.20
C LEU A 1 -1.81 -1.02 -5.64
N PHE A 2 -1.69 -1.75 -6.74
CA PHE A 2 -2.76 -2.64 -7.24
C PHE A 2 -3.27 -3.65 -6.21
N LEU A 3 -2.37 -4.33 -5.48
CA LEU A 3 -2.77 -5.24 -4.41
C LEU A 3 -3.70 -4.58 -3.36
N LEU A 4 -3.40 -3.34 -2.96
CA LEU A 4 -4.20 -2.59 -1.99
C LEU A 4 -5.50 -2.02 -2.60
N SER A 5 -5.62 -2.01 -3.93
CA SER A 5 -6.87 -1.67 -4.62
C SER A 5 -7.89 -2.80 -4.57
N GLU A 6 -7.42 -4.05 -4.51
CA GLU A 6 -8.27 -5.25 -4.41
C GLU A 6 -8.49 -5.65 -2.96
N LYS A 7 -7.44 -5.55 -2.12
CA LYS A 7 -7.45 -5.93 -0.71
C LYS A 7 -7.03 -4.74 0.15
N ASP A 8 -8.00 -4.01 0.69
CA ASP A 8 -7.73 -2.86 1.56
C ASP A 8 -7.29 -3.30 2.97
N ASN A 9 -6.61 -2.40 3.70
CA ASN A 9 -6.16 -2.60 5.10
C ASN A 9 -5.18 -3.77 5.35
N LEU A 10 -4.24 -4.03 4.45
CA LEU A 10 -3.22 -5.07 4.66
C LEU A 10 -2.07 -4.58 5.54
N SER A 11 -1.55 -5.47 6.39
CA SER A 11 -0.31 -5.21 7.12
C SER A 11 0.89 -5.27 6.18
N LEU A 12 2.00 -4.64 6.58
CA LEU A 12 3.23 -4.69 5.78
C LEU A 12 3.73 -6.13 5.54
N ASP A 13 3.58 -6.99 6.55
CA ASP A 13 3.93 -8.41 6.49
C ASP A 13 3.04 -9.17 5.49
N ALA A 14 1.72 -8.89 5.50
CA ALA A 14 0.80 -9.48 4.54
C ALA A 14 1.12 -9.04 3.10
N ILE A 15 1.46 -7.77 2.88
CA ILE A 15 1.89 -7.27 1.56
C ILE A 15 3.18 -7.96 1.10
N ALA A 16 4.15 -8.14 2.01
CA ALA A 16 5.40 -8.84 1.69
C ALA A 16 5.15 -10.29 1.27
N LYS A 17 4.27 -11.00 1.99
CA LYS A 17 3.89 -12.38 1.70
C LYS A 17 3.12 -12.54 0.39
N GLU A 18 2.12 -11.67 0.15
CA GLU A 18 1.31 -11.73 -1.08
C GLU A 18 2.12 -11.40 -2.34
N LEU A 19 3.15 -10.56 -2.21
CA LEU A 19 4.04 -10.20 -3.33
C LEU A 19 5.30 -11.08 -3.41
N ASP A 20 5.46 -12.07 -2.51
CA ASP A 20 6.66 -12.90 -2.35
C ASP A 20 7.97 -12.07 -2.40
N CYS A 21 7.98 -10.95 -1.66
CA CYS A 21 9.03 -9.95 -1.72
C CYS A 21 9.70 -9.74 -0.35
N ASN A 22 10.96 -9.29 -0.37
CA ASN A 22 11.70 -8.95 0.84
C ASN A 22 10.99 -7.82 1.62
N PHE A 23 10.75 -8.07 2.90
CA PHE A 23 10.14 -7.13 3.85
C PHE A 23 10.83 -5.75 3.85
N LYS A 24 12.17 -5.70 3.82
CA LYS A 24 12.90 -4.42 3.80
C LYS A 24 12.65 -3.63 2.53
N THR A 25 12.61 -4.31 1.39
CA THR A 25 12.34 -3.70 0.09
C THR A 25 10.94 -3.13 0.05
N ILE A 26 9.92 -3.93 0.42
CA ILE A 26 8.54 -3.46 0.41
C ILE A 26 8.30 -2.34 1.43
N SER A 27 9.00 -2.34 2.56
CA SER A 27 8.96 -1.26 3.55
C SER A 27 9.35 0.10 2.95
N GLU A 28 10.41 0.13 2.13
CA GLU A 28 10.85 1.37 1.48
C GLU A 28 9.87 1.80 0.38
N HIS A 29 9.30 0.84 -0.37
CA HIS A 29 8.29 1.16 -1.38
C HIS A 29 7.00 1.71 -0.76
N THR A 30 6.46 1.06 0.28
CA THR A 30 5.25 1.55 0.96
C THR A 30 5.50 2.89 1.63
N LYS A 31 6.67 3.13 2.22
CA LYS A 31 7.06 4.44 2.76
C LYS A 31 7.05 5.52 1.68
N LYS A 32 7.62 5.27 0.51
CA LYS A 32 7.58 6.22 -0.63
C LYS A 32 6.15 6.50 -1.09
N LEU A 33 5.31 5.46 -1.16
CA LEU A 33 3.91 5.60 -1.56
C LEU A 33 3.06 6.36 -0.54
N VAL A 34 3.32 6.18 0.75
CA VAL A 34 2.69 6.96 1.83
C VAL A 34 3.15 8.41 1.76
N ASN A 35 4.45 8.66 1.59
CA ASN A 35 4.99 10.02 1.44
C ASN A 35 4.45 10.75 0.21
N ALA A 36 4.18 10.03 -0.88
CA ALA A 36 3.53 10.55 -2.08
C ALA A 36 2.02 10.77 -1.92
N GLY A 37 1.43 10.45 -0.76
CA GLY A 37 0.00 10.59 -0.50
C GLY A 37 -0.88 9.54 -1.20
N LEU A 38 -0.31 8.49 -1.78
CA LEU A 38 -1.02 7.45 -2.51
C LEU A 38 -1.58 6.35 -1.59
N LEU A 39 -0.92 6.14 -0.45
CA LEU A 39 -1.35 5.18 0.58
C LEU A 39 -1.53 5.88 1.91
N ASN A 40 -2.51 5.39 2.67
CA ASN A 40 -2.69 5.74 4.07
C ASN A 40 -2.02 4.68 4.95
N LYS A 41 -1.48 5.14 6.08
CA LYS A 41 -0.89 4.28 7.10
C LYS A 41 -1.69 4.44 8.39
N THR A 42 -2.19 3.34 8.92
CA THR A 42 -2.98 3.31 10.16
C THR A 42 -2.32 2.38 11.17
N TYR A 43 -2.08 2.87 12.38
CA TYR A 43 -1.56 2.08 13.48
C TYR A 43 -2.70 1.29 14.15
N ARG A 44 -2.56 -0.02 14.22
CA ARG A 44 -3.44 -0.93 14.95
C ARG A 44 -2.63 -1.64 16.04
N GLY A 45 -2.40 -0.94 17.14
CA GLY A 45 -1.55 -1.41 18.24
C GLY A 45 -0.09 -1.53 17.79
N ARG A 46 0.43 -2.78 17.74
CA ARG A 46 1.82 -3.06 17.31
C ARG A 46 1.95 -3.22 15.80
N GLU A 47 0.83 -3.36 15.10
CA GLU A 47 0.83 -3.55 13.64
C GLU A 47 0.53 -2.25 12.90
N VAL A 48 1.07 -2.16 11.70
CA VAL A 48 0.84 -1.06 10.77
C VAL A 48 0.09 -1.61 9.58
N SER A 49 -1.16 -1.18 9.42
CA SER A 49 -1.97 -1.46 8.25
C SER A 49 -1.83 -0.34 7.24
N HIS A 50 -1.87 -0.71 5.96
CA HIS A 50 -1.84 0.20 4.83
C HIS A 50 -3.15 0.07 4.06
N SER A 51 -3.70 1.20 3.66
CA SER A 51 -4.93 1.29 2.86
C SER A 51 -4.73 2.27 1.71
N LEU A 52 -5.57 2.16 0.68
CA LEU A 52 -5.49 3.07 -0.45
C LEU A 52 -6.00 4.46 -0.03
N SER A 53 -5.29 5.53 -0.38
CA SER A 53 -5.84 6.88 -0.18
C SER A 53 -6.88 7.21 -1.26
N PRO A 54 -7.79 8.18 -1.04
CA PRO A 54 -8.68 8.66 -2.09
C PRO A 54 -7.93 9.13 -3.34
N TYR A 55 -6.74 9.72 -3.14
CA TYR A 55 -5.85 10.12 -4.22
C TYR A 55 -5.23 8.91 -4.94
N GLY A 56 -4.75 7.91 -4.19
CA GLY A 56 -4.24 6.66 -4.73
C GLY A 56 -5.28 5.91 -5.58
N ARG A 57 -6.56 5.94 -5.19
CA ARG A 57 -7.66 5.35 -5.99
C ARG A 57 -7.78 5.99 -7.36
N ARG A 58 -7.81 7.33 -7.40
CA ARG A 58 -7.85 8.09 -8.66
C ARG A 58 -6.60 7.83 -9.51
N PHE A 59 -5.45 7.71 -8.87
CA PHE A 59 -4.19 7.43 -9.56
C PHE A 59 -4.18 6.04 -10.21
N ILE A 60 -4.71 5.01 -9.54
CA ILE A 60 -4.88 3.68 -10.15
C ILE A 60 -5.84 3.74 -11.33
N THR A 61 -6.99 4.42 -11.19
CA THR A 61 -7.91 4.61 -12.32
C THR A 61 -7.21 5.29 -13.49
N PHE A 62 -6.39 6.30 -13.22
CA PHE A 62 -5.59 6.97 -14.26
C PHE A 62 -4.64 6.00 -14.96
N ILE A 63 -3.84 5.22 -14.22
CA ILE A 63 -2.91 4.23 -14.80
C ILE A 63 -3.63 3.13 -15.60
N MET A 64 -4.85 2.76 -15.20
CA MET A 64 -5.62 1.74 -15.93
C MET A 64 -6.31 2.29 -17.17
N THR A 65 -6.46 3.61 -17.28
CA THR A 65 -7.17 4.27 -18.39
C THR A 65 -6.22 4.75 -19.48
N PHE A 66 -5.00 5.15 -19.13
CA PHE A 66 -3.97 5.71 -20.02
C PHE A 66 -2.73 4.82 -20.05
#